data_AF-A0A3N0G7D1-F1
#
_entry.id   AF-A0A3N0G7D1-F1
#
_cell.length_a   1.000
_cell.length_b   1.000
_cell.length_c   1.000
_cell.angle_alpha   90.00
_cell.angle_beta   90.00
_cell.angle_gamma   90.00
#
_symmetry.space_group_name_H-M   'P 1'
#
loop_
_entity.id
_entity.type
_entity.pdbx_description
1 polymer ?
#
loop_
_entity_poly.entity_id
_entity_poly.type
_entity_poly.pdbx_seq_one_letter_code
_entity_poly.pdbx_strand_id
1 'polypeptide(L)'
;MMKKIAVLIPLLVVSGCAGEQVWVNPHKTTQDFYADRAACNSMSQGVSNPQIYSAPTTSNNPFNTGFTQGWNNASAMNAVTASKQIFSDCMMGKGWTLQDKGAVVQTPSQKSGMPQAVSDALKSVPELNYWHETNSPKFAVAIEADEILKKNSGWQKAPLDYRFRRAYEITKAVYGETAGDSEMCVLAQVLAKNGNQSKGALAALRMFPDFIVAENNKKCIEKSRPDDAFIQAIVFKIPDTIPLYEKAGQP
;
A
#
# COMPACT_ATOMS: atom_id res chain seq x y z
N MET A 1 50.95 -39.27 4.96
CA MET A 1 49.60 -39.80 5.29
C MET A 1 48.88 -38.76 6.13
N MET A 2 47.89 -38.05 5.56
CA MET A 2 47.07 -37.06 6.28
C MET A 2 45.59 -37.38 6.04
N LYS A 3 44.87 -37.71 7.11
CA LYS A 3 43.42 -37.98 7.13
C LYS A 3 42.68 -36.64 6.97
N LYS A 4 41.99 -36.46 5.84
CA LYS A 4 41.02 -35.37 5.65
C LYS A 4 39.66 -35.84 6.17
N ILE A 5 39.20 -35.26 7.28
CA ILE A 5 37.84 -35.47 7.79
C ILE A 5 36.93 -34.49 7.03
N ALA A 6 36.09 -35.01 6.15
CA ALA A 6 35.04 -34.24 5.50
C ALA A 6 33.82 -34.17 6.44
N VAL A 7 33.52 -32.97 6.93
CA VAL A 7 32.29 -32.70 7.68
C VAL A 7 31.18 -32.40 6.67
N LEU A 8 30.27 -33.35 6.49
CA LEU A 8 29.03 -33.20 5.74
C LEU A 8 28.02 -32.43 6.60
N ILE A 9 27.79 -31.16 6.26
CA ILE A 9 26.68 -30.38 6.78
C ILE A 9 25.47 -30.64 5.86
N PRO A 10 24.37 -31.26 6.34
CA PRO A 10 23.18 -31.40 5.53
C PRO A 10 22.49 -30.04 5.39
N LEU A 11 22.57 -29.46 4.20
CA LEU A 11 21.74 -28.34 3.75
C LEU A 11 20.28 -28.81 3.73
N LEU A 12 19.54 -28.45 4.78
CA LEU A 12 18.09 -28.51 4.83
C LEU A 12 17.52 -27.47 3.85
N VAL A 13 17.29 -27.91 2.60
CA VAL A 13 16.57 -27.12 1.60
C VAL A 13 15.08 -27.23 1.91
N VAL A 14 14.55 -26.28 2.67
CA VAL A 14 13.10 -26.10 2.83
C VAL A 14 12.62 -25.33 1.60
N SER A 15 12.26 -26.05 0.55
CA SER A 15 11.47 -25.53 -0.57
C SER A 15 10.06 -25.22 -0.06
N GLY A 16 9.81 -23.97 0.37
CA GLY A 16 8.47 -23.48 0.62
C GLY A 16 7.71 -23.33 -0.70
N CYS A 17 6.68 -24.13 -0.91
CA CYS A 17 5.77 -23.99 -2.04
C CYS A 17 5.02 -22.64 -1.93
N ALA A 18 5.25 -21.72 -2.85
CA ALA A 18 4.38 -20.56 -3.03
C ALA A 18 3.01 -21.07 -3.50
N GLY A 19 1.96 -20.80 -2.73
CA GLY A 19 0.59 -21.16 -3.08
C GLY A 19 0.21 -20.53 -4.41
N GLU A 20 -0.12 -21.36 -5.40
CA GLU A 20 -0.57 -20.93 -6.71
C GLU A 20 -2.08 -20.63 -6.61
N GLN A 21 -2.49 -19.39 -6.90
CA GLN A 21 -3.90 -19.01 -6.94
C GLN A 21 -4.54 -19.42 -8.27
N VAL A 22 -5.68 -20.11 -8.19
CA VAL A 22 -6.44 -20.60 -9.34
C VAL A 22 -7.86 -20.05 -9.31
N TRP A 23 -8.38 -19.68 -10.47
CA TRP A 23 -9.78 -19.32 -10.61
C TRP A 23 -10.66 -20.56 -10.57
N VAL A 24 -11.62 -20.59 -9.67
CA VAL A 24 -12.57 -21.68 -9.50
C VAL A 24 -14.00 -21.18 -9.58
N ASN A 25 -14.87 -22.00 -10.17
CA ASN A 25 -16.31 -21.79 -10.19
C ASN A 25 -16.97 -23.18 -10.07
N PRO A 26 -17.72 -23.46 -8.99
CA PRO A 26 -18.27 -24.79 -8.73
C PRO A 26 -19.39 -25.23 -9.69
N HIS A 27 -19.88 -24.33 -10.54
CA HIS A 27 -21.01 -24.57 -11.45
C HIS A 27 -20.61 -24.52 -12.92
N LYS A 28 -19.30 -24.42 -13.24
CA LYS A 28 -18.79 -24.26 -14.61
C LYS A 28 -17.68 -25.25 -14.92
N THR A 29 -17.58 -25.62 -16.20
CA THR A 29 -16.56 -26.56 -16.68
C THR A 29 -15.23 -25.86 -16.96
N THR A 30 -14.17 -26.65 -17.10
CA THR A 30 -12.86 -26.15 -17.56
C THR A 30 -12.94 -25.52 -18.97
N GLN A 31 -13.83 -26.00 -19.82
CA GLN A 31 -14.05 -25.42 -21.15
C GLN A 31 -14.65 -24.01 -21.03
N ASP A 32 -15.58 -23.81 -20.10
CA ASP A 32 -16.17 -22.50 -19.79
C ASP A 32 -15.13 -21.53 -19.21
N PHE A 33 -14.16 -22.03 -18.44
CA PHE A 33 -13.06 -21.22 -17.92
C PHE A 33 -12.28 -20.57 -19.05
N TYR A 34 -11.85 -21.35 -20.04
CA TYR A 34 -11.06 -20.82 -21.15
C TYR A 34 -11.86 -19.86 -22.04
N ALA A 35 -13.16 -20.14 -22.23
CA ALA A 35 -14.06 -19.24 -22.98
C ALA A 35 -14.31 -17.92 -22.24
N ASP A 36 -14.65 -17.96 -20.95
CA ASP A 36 -14.87 -16.76 -20.13
C ASP A 36 -13.58 -15.96 -19.95
N ARG A 37 -12.44 -16.64 -19.75
CA ARG A 37 -11.13 -16.00 -19.67
C ARG A 37 -10.76 -15.28 -20.97
N ALA A 38 -10.99 -15.89 -22.12
CA ALA A 38 -10.71 -15.25 -23.41
C ALA A 38 -11.60 -14.01 -23.61
N ALA A 39 -12.89 -14.10 -23.25
CA ALA A 39 -13.83 -12.98 -23.30
C ALA A 39 -13.44 -11.85 -22.34
N CYS A 40 -13.06 -12.16 -21.10
CA CYS A 40 -12.62 -11.15 -20.14
C CYS A 40 -11.28 -10.52 -20.54
N ASN A 41 -10.39 -11.29 -21.16
CA ASN A 41 -9.10 -10.79 -21.66
C ASN A 41 -9.28 -9.83 -22.85
N SER A 42 -10.24 -10.08 -23.75
CA SER A 42 -10.54 -9.14 -24.84
C SER A 42 -11.15 -7.84 -24.31
N MET A 43 -11.98 -7.90 -23.27
CA MET A 43 -12.53 -6.71 -22.60
C MET A 43 -11.45 -5.88 -21.91
N SER A 44 -10.51 -6.52 -21.22
CA SER A 44 -9.43 -5.82 -20.51
C SER A 44 -8.40 -5.18 -21.43
N GLN A 45 -8.32 -5.60 -22.70
CA GLN A 45 -7.41 -5.02 -23.70
C GLN A 45 -7.98 -3.76 -24.39
N GLY A 46 -9.26 -3.43 -24.18
CA GLY A 46 -9.90 -2.23 -24.76
C GLY A 46 -9.52 -0.91 -24.10
N VAL A 47 -8.68 -0.91 -23.06
CA VAL A 47 -8.28 0.31 -22.34
C VAL A 47 -7.20 1.04 -23.15
N SER A 48 -7.60 2.08 -23.89
CA SER A 48 -6.68 2.94 -24.63
C SER A 48 -5.85 3.81 -23.69
N ASN A 49 -4.52 3.74 -23.83
CA ASN A 49 -3.59 4.61 -23.11
C ASN A 49 -3.53 5.98 -23.81
N PRO A 50 -3.92 7.09 -23.18
CA PRO A 50 -3.71 8.42 -23.75
C PRO A 50 -2.21 8.75 -23.69
N GLN A 51 -1.50 8.49 -24.79
CA GLN A 51 -0.11 8.92 -24.96
C GLN A 51 -0.08 10.39 -25.38
N ILE A 52 0.66 11.21 -24.66
CA ILE A 52 0.91 12.60 -25.07
C ILE A 52 2.07 12.60 -26.06
N TYR A 53 1.78 12.91 -27.33
CA TYR A 53 2.81 13.06 -28.37
C TYR A 53 3.43 14.46 -28.26
N SER A 54 4.72 14.54 -27.94
CA SER A 54 5.45 15.82 -27.96
C SER A 54 5.80 16.17 -29.41
N ALA A 55 5.30 17.30 -29.91
CA ALA A 55 5.75 17.84 -31.20
C ALA A 55 7.25 18.20 -31.13
N PRO A 56 8.04 18.04 -32.22
CA PRO A 56 9.47 18.31 -32.20
C PRO A 56 9.69 19.83 -32.18
N THR A 57 9.74 20.42 -30.98
CA THR A 57 10.16 21.81 -30.80
C THR A 57 11.66 21.86 -30.61
N THR A 58 12.32 22.77 -31.34
CA THR A 58 13.77 23.01 -31.44
C THR A 58 14.49 23.37 -30.14
N SER A 59 13.84 23.31 -28.98
CA SER A 59 14.49 23.42 -27.67
C SER A 59 14.42 22.09 -26.92
N ASN A 60 15.56 21.39 -26.82
CA ASN A 60 15.74 20.26 -25.92
C ASN A 60 15.66 20.74 -24.46
N ASN A 61 14.45 20.91 -23.94
CA ASN A 61 14.23 21.25 -22.54
C ASN A 61 14.07 19.93 -21.75
N PRO A 62 15.06 19.52 -20.93
CA PRO A 62 15.04 18.24 -20.20
C PRO A 62 13.86 18.13 -19.22
N PHE A 63 13.23 19.25 -18.86
CA PHE A 63 11.99 19.26 -18.08
C PHE A 63 10.80 18.70 -18.87
N ASN A 64 10.70 18.99 -20.17
CA ASN A 64 9.58 18.54 -21.02
C ASN A 64 9.71 17.05 -21.38
N THR A 65 10.93 16.57 -21.67
CA THR A 65 11.16 15.15 -21.92
C THR A 65 10.92 14.29 -20.68
N GLY A 66 11.34 14.76 -19.50
CA GLY A 66 11.09 14.09 -18.22
C GLY A 66 9.60 14.05 -17.84
N PHE A 67 8.88 15.15 -18.07
CA PHE A 67 7.43 15.21 -17.82
C PHE A 67 6.64 14.27 -18.74
N THR A 68 6.88 14.30 -20.06
CA THR A 68 6.15 13.45 -21.01
C THR A 68 6.46 11.97 -20.79
N GLN A 69 7.70 11.61 -20.46
CA GLN A 69 8.08 10.24 -20.14
C GLN A 69 7.44 9.77 -18.82
N GLY A 70 7.43 10.63 -17.80
CA GLY A 70 6.77 10.35 -16.52
C GLY A 70 5.26 10.16 -16.68
N TRP A 71 4.62 11.02 -17.48
CA TRP A 71 3.18 10.93 -17.76
C TRP A 71 2.82 9.68 -18.55
N ASN A 72 3.55 9.35 -19.62
CA ASN A 72 3.29 8.16 -20.44
C ASN A 72 3.56 6.85 -19.69
N ASN A 73 4.52 6.83 -18.76
CA ASN A 73 4.77 5.68 -17.89
C ASN A 73 3.68 5.54 -16.81
N ALA A 74 3.27 6.65 -16.17
CA ALA A 74 2.20 6.63 -15.17
C ALA A 74 0.85 6.25 -15.80
N SER A 75 0.55 6.75 -17.00
CA SER A 75 -0.66 6.41 -17.74
C SER A 75 -0.66 4.95 -18.21
N ALA A 76 0.51 4.42 -18.62
CA ALA A 76 0.65 2.99 -18.96
C ALA A 76 0.47 2.09 -17.73
N MET A 77 1.01 2.45 -16.57
CA MET A 77 0.81 1.69 -15.33
C MET A 77 -0.65 1.74 -14.87
N ASN A 78 -1.30 2.90 -14.95
CA ASN A 78 -2.73 3.03 -14.66
C ASN A 78 -3.59 2.22 -15.64
N ALA A 79 -3.24 2.17 -16.93
CA ALA A 79 -3.94 1.34 -17.91
C ALA A 79 -3.77 -0.15 -17.65
N VAL A 80 -2.58 -0.60 -17.20
CA VAL A 80 -2.33 -2.01 -16.84
C VAL A 80 -3.08 -2.40 -15.55
N THR A 81 -3.15 -1.51 -14.57
CA THR A 81 -3.92 -1.73 -13.34
C THR A 81 -5.43 -1.76 -13.65
N ALA A 82 -5.93 -0.82 -14.45
CA ALA A 82 -7.33 -0.82 -14.91
C ALA A 82 -7.66 -2.07 -15.73
N SER A 83 -6.75 -2.51 -16.61
CA SER A 83 -6.89 -3.75 -17.38
C SER A 83 -7.01 -4.98 -16.48
N LYS A 84 -6.15 -5.10 -15.46
CA LYS A 84 -6.22 -6.20 -14.47
C LYS A 84 -7.50 -6.17 -13.64
N GLN A 85 -7.96 -4.98 -13.28
CA GLN A 85 -9.20 -4.80 -12.54
C GLN A 85 -10.42 -5.17 -13.39
N ILE A 86 -10.50 -4.71 -14.64
CA ILE A 86 -11.57 -5.08 -15.59
C ILE A 86 -11.58 -6.58 -15.84
N PHE A 87 -10.40 -7.20 -15.99
CA PHE A 87 -10.29 -8.65 -16.15
C PHE A 87 -10.81 -9.38 -14.91
N SER A 88 -10.38 -8.95 -13.72
CA SER A 88 -10.81 -9.54 -12.44
C SER A 88 -12.31 -9.38 -12.22
N ASP A 89 -12.86 -8.19 -12.45
CA ASP A 89 -14.27 -7.88 -12.30
C ASP A 89 -15.13 -8.66 -13.31
N CYS A 90 -14.63 -8.84 -14.54
CA CYS A 90 -15.29 -9.68 -15.52
C CYS A 90 -15.30 -11.15 -15.09
N MET A 91 -14.18 -11.69 -14.62
CA MET A 91 -14.10 -13.07 -14.14
C MET A 91 -15.03 -13.29 -12.93
N MET A 92 -15.05 -12.36 -11.98
CA MET A 92 -15.98 -12.38 -10.84
C MET A 92 -17.45 -12.25 -11.28
N GLY A 93 -17.77 -11.37 -12.23
CA GLY A 93 -19.11 -11.23 -12.80
C GLY A 93 -19.58 -12.48 -13.56
N LYS A 94 -18.64 -13.27 -14.07
CA LYS A 94 -18.88 -14.61 -14.64
C LYS A 94 -18.97 -15.72 -13.57
N GLY A 95 -18.87 -15.36 -12.29
CA GLY A 95 -18.97 -16.26 -11.13
C GLY A 95 -17.66 -16.98 -10.77
N TRP A 96 -16.53 -16.59 -11.35
CA TRP A 96 -15.22 -17.15 -11.00
C TRP A 96 -14.65 -16.46 -9.76
N THR A 97 -14.04 -17.25 -8.88
CA THR A 97 -13.39 -16.75 -7.65
C THR A 97 -11.96 -17.26 -7.57
N LEU A 98 -11.02 -16.44 -7.11
CA LEU A 98 -9.64 -16.88 -6.86
C LEU A 98 -9.59 -17.70 -5.57
N GLN A 99 -9.03 -18.91 -5.66
CA GLN A 99 -8.76 -19.77 -4.51
C GLN A 99 -7.35 -20.33 -4.60
N ASP A 100 -6.72 -20.57 -3.45
CA ASP A 100 -5.42 -21.24 -3.40
C ASP A 100 -5.58 -22.73 -3.78
N LYS A 101 -4.67 -23.25 -4.63
CA LYS A 101 -4.72 -24.62 -5.20
C LYS A 101 -4.83 -25.75 -4.15
N GLY A 102 -4.58 -25.47 -2.87
CA GLY A 102 -4.70 -26.42 -1.75
C GLY A 102 -6.09 -26.52 -1.11
N ALA A 103 -7.06 -25.69 -1.50
CA ALA A 103 -8.36 -25.56 -0.83
C ALA A 103 -9.54 -26.19 -1.59
N VAL A 104 -9.31 -27.18 -2.46
CA VAL A 104 -10.40 -27.84 -3.21
C VAL A 104 -10.88 -29.11 -2.48
N VAL A 105 -11.58 -28.94 -1.36
CA VAL A 105 -12.56 -29.93 -0.87
C VAL A 105 -13.78 -29.18 -0.31
N GLN A 106 -14.94 -29.53 -0.86
CA GLN A 106 -16.25 -28.99 -0.53
C GLN A 106 -16.62 -29.20 0.94
N THR A 107 -16.98 -28.14 1.66
CA THR A 107 -18.04 -28.20 2.69
C THR A 107 -18.61 -26.80 2.99
N PRO A 108 -19.92 -26.67 3.30
CA PRO A 108 -20.61 -25.41 3.47
C PRO A 108 -20.38 -24.80 4.87
N SER A 109 -20.25 -23.47 4.91
CA SER A 109 -20.31 -22.60 6.10
C SER A 109 -19.44 -23.00 7.30
N GLN A 110 -18.24 -22.41 7.40
CA GLN A 110 -17.63 -22.09 8.69
C GLN A 110 -17.08 -20.66 8.68
N LYS A 111 -17.69 -19.81 9.52
CA LYS A 111 -17.24 -18.47 9.88
C LYS A 111 -15.78 -18.52 10.36
N SER A 112 -14.86 -17.97 9.58
CA SER A 112 -13.51 -17.64 10.04
C SER A 112 -13.50 -16.26 10.70
N GLY A 113 -13.60 -16.26 12.03
CA GLY A 113 -12.94 -15.42 13.04
C GLY A 113 -12.89 -13.88 13.00
N MET A 114 -12.92 -13.21 11.85
CA MET A 114 -12.73 -11.76 11.76
C MET A 114 -14.09 -11.03 11.76
N PRO A 115 -14.31 -10.01 12.62
CA PRO A 115 -15.54 -9.22 12.58
C PRO A 115 -15.76 -8.62 11.19
N GLN A 116 -17.01 -8.63 10.72
CA GLN A 116 -17.35 -8.14 9.38
C GLN A 116 -16.86 -6.71 9.13
N ALA A 117 -17.02 -5.82 10.12
CA ALA A 117 -16.55 -4.45 10.04
C ALA A 117 -15.03 -4.33 9.80
N VAL A 118 -14.22 -5.24 10.36
CA VAL A 118 -12.76 -5.28 10.15
C VAL A 118 -12.46 -5.76 8.72
N SER A 119 -13.17 -6.78 8.24
CA SER A 119 -13.03 -7.26 6.85
C SER A 119 -13.40 -6.16 5.85
N ASP A 120 -14.50 -5.44 6.09
CA ASP A 120 -14.97 -4.36 5.21
C ASP A 120 -14.00 -3.18 5.21
N ALA A 121 -13.50 -2.76 6.38
CA ALA A 121 -12.51 -1.71 6.49
C ALA A 121 -11.19 -2.09 5.80
N LEU A 122 -10.74 -3.34 5.91
CA LEU A 122 -9.54 -3.81 5.24
C LEU A 122 -9.69 -3.76 3.72
N LYS A 123 -10.83 -4.23 3.19
CA LYS A 123 -11.15 -4.17 1.75
C LYS A 123 -11.24 -2.73 1.21
N SER A 124 -11.56 -1.75 2.06
CA SER A 124 -11.59 -0.34 1.68
C SER A 124 -10.20 0.28 1.41
N VAL A 125 -9.12 -0.43 1.80
CA VAL A 125 -7.72 -0.05 1.55
C VAL A 125 -7.05 -1.21 0.81
N PRO A 126 -7.17 -1.30 -0.54
CA PRO A 126 -6.76 -2.47 -1.31
C PRO A 126 -5.31 -2.91 -1.08
N GLU A 127 -4.38 -1.96 -0.94
CA GLU A 127 -2.97 -2.25 -0.70
C GLU A 127 -2.70 -2.80 0.70
N LEU A 128 -3.47 -2.36 1.70
CA LEU A 128 -3.39 -2.90 3.06
C LEU A 128 -4.00 -4.31 3.10
N ASN A 129 -5.09 -4.55 2.38
CA ASN A 129 -5.67 -5.88 2.21
C ASN A 129 -4.69 -6.83 1.50
N TYR A 130 -3.99 -6.34 0.47
CA TYR A 130 -2.92 -7.11 -0.17
C TYR A 130 -1.82 -7.48 0.82
N TRP A 131 -1.36 -6.55 1.68
CA TRP A 131 -0.36 -6.87 2.71
C TRP A 131 -0.84 -7.93 3.70
N HIS A 132 -2.12 -7.91 4.07
CA HIS A 132 -2.74 -8.94 4.90
C HIS A 132 -2.75 -10.31 4.18
N GLU A 133 -3.28 -10.35 2.96
CA GLU A 133 -3.44 -11.59 2.18
C GLU A 133 -2.09 -12.25 1.84
N THR A 134 -1.05 -11.45 1.60
CA THR A 134 0.29 -11.98 1.30
C THR A 134 1.19 -12.17 2.52
N ASN A 135 0.68 -12.02 3.75
CA ASN A 135 1.47 -12.04 4.98
C ASN A 135 2.71 -11.12 4.93
N SER A 136 2.55 -9.91 4.36
CA SER A 136 3.63 -8.95 4.28
C SER A 136 4.07 -8.50 5.69
N PRO A 137 5.38 -8.36 5.98
CA PRO A 137 5.82 -7.78 7.25
C PRO A 137 5.29 -6.35 7.46
N LYS A 138 4.95 -5.65 6.37
CA LYS A 138 4.30 -4.34 6.42
C LYS A 138 2.95 -4.36 7.13
N PHE A 139 2.21 -5.47 7.05
CA PHE A 139 0.91 -5.59 7.72
C PHE A 139 1.05 -5.58 9.24
N ALA A 140 2.10 -6.22 9.79
CA ALA A 140 2.39 -6.19 11.21
C ALA A 140 2.76 -4.79 11.73
N VAL A 141 3.41 -3.98 10.88
CA VAL A 141 3.70 -2.56 11.15
C VAL A 141 2.40 -1.73 11.09
N ALA A 142 1.52 -2.00 10.13
CA ALA A 142 0.22 -1.33 10.04
C ALA A 142 -0.68 -1.62 11.25
N ILE A 143 -0.68 -2.86 11.77
CA ILE A 143 -1.37 -3.20 13.02
C ILE A 143 -0.82 -2.36 14.19
N GLU A 144 0.50 -2.25 14.30
CA GLU A 144 1.13 -1.44 15.35
C GLU A 144 0.76 0.05 15.22
N ALA A 145 0.72 0.56 13.98
CA ALA A 145 0.30 1.92 13.70
C ALA A 145 -1.16 2.15 14.15
N ASP A 146 -2.08 1.23 13.85
CA ASP A 146 -3.47 1.29 14.33
C ASP A 146 -3.55 1.31 15.86
N GLU A 147 -2.76 0.49 16.55
CA GLU A 147 -2.71 0.46 18.02
C GLU A 147 -2.19 1.78 18.61
N ILE A 148 -1.21 2.43 17.97
CA ILE A 148 -0.76 3.77 18.38
C ILE A 148 -1.86 4.81 18.14
N LEU A 149 -2.55 4.76 17.00
CA LEU A 149 -3.67 5.66 16.71
C LEU A 149 -4.76 5.53 17.78
N LYS A 150 -5.17 4.30 18.14
CA LYS A 150 -6.21 4.03 19.15
C LYS A 150 -5.93 4.61 20.53
N LYS A 151 -4.65 4.80 20.90
CA LYS A 151 -4.26 5.44 22.18
C LYS A 151 -4.59 6.93 22.22
N ASN A 152 -4.72 7.57 21.06
CA ASN A 152 -5.07 8.98 20.95
C ASN A 152 -6.60 9.15 20.89
N SER A 153 -7.16 9.97 21.79
CA SER A 153 -8.61 10.18 21.92
C SER A 153 -9.30 10.65 20.64
N GLY A 154 -8.60 11.43 19.80
CA GLY A 154 -9.10 11.87 18.49
C GLY A 154 -9.39 10.73 17.51
N TRP A 155 -8.69 9.59 17.64
CA TRP A 155 -8.82 8.44 16.74
C TRP A 155 -9.75 7.35 17.25
N GLN A 156 -10.14 7.39 18.53
CA GLN A 156 -11.08 6.42 19.11
C GLN A 156 -12.48 6.53 18.51
N LYS A 157 -12.84 7.73 18.04
CA LYS A 157 -14.12 8.03 17.38
C LYS A 157 -14.03 8.01 15.86
N ALA A 158 -12.85 7.80 15.30
CA ALA A 158 -12.66 7.75 13.86
C ALA A 158 -13.32 6.51 13.25
N PRO A 159 -13.92 6.60 12.06
CA PRO A 159 -14.35 5.44 11.28
C PRO A 159 -13.20 4.45 11.08
N LEU A 160 -13.52 3.15 11.07
CA LEU A 160 -12.51 2.09 11.03
C LEU A 160 -11.72 2.07 9.71
N ASP A 161 -12.41 2.29 8.59
CA ASP A 161 -11.85 2.47 7.26
C ASP A 161 -10.88 3.66 7.20
N TYR A 162 -11.24 4.77 7.85
CA TYR A 162 -10.38 5.95 7.94
C TYR A 162 -9.11 5.68 8.76
N ARG A 163 -9.25 4.99 9.90
CA ARG A 163 -8.10 4.64 10.74
C ARG A 163 -7.16 3.64 10.04
N PHE A 164 -7.71 2.68 9.29
CA PHE A 164 -6.94 1.72 8.50
C PHE A 164 -6.18 2.38 7.35
N ARG A 165 -6.81 3.32 6.65
CA ARG A 165 -6.13 4.15 5.64
C ARG A 165 -4.95 4.90 6.27
N ARG A 166 -5.14 5.44 7.47
CA ARG A 166 -4.06 6.15 8.15
C ARG A 166 -2.93 5.25 8.60
N ALA A 167 -3.24 4.08 9.15
CA ALA A 167 -2.25 3.07 9.50
C ALA A 167 -1.41 2.63 8.28
N TYR A 168 -2.05 2.50 7.10
CA TYR A 168 -1.37 2.23 5.84
C TYR A 168 -0.40 3.36 5.44
N GLU A 169 -0.82 4.62 5.50
CA GLU A 169 0.01 5.77 5.14
C GLU A 169 1.18 5.99 6.11
N ILE A 170 0.97 5.78 7.41
CA ILE A 170 2.04 5.78 8.43
C ILE A 170 3.06 4.69 8.09
N THR A 171 2.59 3.49 7.77
CA THR A 171 3.46 2.37 7.41
C THR A 171 4.29 2.69 6.16
N LYS A 172 3.70 3.30 5.13
CA LYS A 172 4.47 3.75 3.96
C LYS A 172 5.56 4.75 4.32
N ALA A 173 5.29 5.71 5.21
CA ALA A 173 6.29 6.66 5.70
C ALA A 173 7.44 5.95 6.45
N VAL A 174 7.12 4.92 7.25
CA VAL A 174 8.13 4.07 7.90
C VAL A 174 9.00 3.36 6.86
N TYR A 175 8.43 2.89 5.76
CA TYR A 175 9.17 2.26 4.66
C TYR A 175 9.78 3.24 3.64
N GLY A 176 9.84 4.54 3.95
CA GLY A 176 10.59 5.53 3.17
C GLY A 176 9.79 6.23 2.07
N GLU A 177 8.45 6.17 2.08
CA GLU A 177 7.65 7.09 1.27
C GLU A 177 7.92 8.54 1.68
N THR A 178 7.94 9.43 0.69
CA THR A 178 8.15 10.87 0.90
C THR A 178 6.83 11.61 1.08
N ALA A 179 6.91 12.83 1.62
CA ALA A 179 5.76 13.71 1.73
C ALA A 179 5.16 14.05 0.36
N GLY A 180 3.82 14.07 0.29
CA GLY A 180 3.09 14.65 -0.84
C GLY A 180 2.84 16.16 -0.67
N ASP A 181 2.27 16.78 -1.71
CA ASP A 181 2.00 18.23 -1.74
C ASP A 181 1.14 18.72 -0.56
N SER A 182 0.24 17.86 -0.07
CA SER A 182 -0.68 18.17 1.05
C SER A 182 -0.02 18.27 2.42
N GLU A 183 1.25 17.88 2.56
CA GLU A 183 1.93 17.79 3.85
C GLU A 183 3.39 18.31 3.82
N MET A 184 3.94 18.56 2.62
CA MET A 184 5.35 18.89 2.41
C MET A 184 5.81 20.17 3.14
N CYS A 185 5.01 21.23 3.16
CA CYS A 185 5.39 22.48 3.82
C CYS A 185 5.45 22.30 5.34
N VAL A 186 4.44 21.65 5.92
CA VAL A 186 4.42 21.33 7.36
C VAL A 186 5.59 20.43 7.72
N LEU A 187 5.86 19.38 6.93
CA LEU A 187 6.99 18.50 7.18
C LEU A 187 8.30 19.29 7.18
N ALA A 188 8.52 20.20 6.23
CA ALA A 188 9.72 21.02 6.21
C ALA A 188 9.90 21.85 7.50
N GLN A 189 8.81 22.40 8.05
CA GLN A 189 8.84 23.14 9.32
C GLN A 189 9.13 22.23 10.52
N VAL A 190 8.53 21.03 10.56
CA VAL A 190 8.83 20.02 11.58
C VAL A 190 10.30 19.63 11.56
N LEU A 191 10.86 19.37 10.36
CA LEU A 191 12.26 19.01 10.20
C LEU A 191 13.19 20.14 10.64
N ALA A 192 12.89 21.38 10.25
CA ALA A 192 13.65 22.55 10.67
C ALA A 192 13.67 22.71 12.20
N LYS A 193 12.55 22.39 12.88
CA LYS A 193 12.43 22.50 14.34
C LYS A 193 13.08 21.34 15.08
N ASN A 194 13.06 20.13 14.52
CA ASN A 194 13.59 18.91 15.14
C ASN A 194 15.06 18.62 14.76
N GLY A 195 15.85 19.66 14.44
CA GLY A 195 17.28 19.50 14.10
C GLY A 195 17.55 18.63 12.87
N ASN A 196 16.64 18.61 11.89
CA ASN A 196 16.71 17.82 10.66
C ASN A 196 16.73 16.29 10.83
N GLN A 197 16.28 15.76 11.97
CA GLN A 197 16.01 14.32 12.07
C GLN A 197 14.75 13.97 11.26
N SER A 198 14.95 13.29 10.13
CA SER A 198 13.90 12.89 9.20
C SER A 198 13.15 11.63 9.62
N LYS A 199 13.81 10.75 10.38
CA LYS A 199 13.25 9.46 10.77
C LYS A 199 12.07 9.68 11.70
N GLY A 200 10.91 9.17 11.31
CA GLY A 200 9.66 9.29 12.06
C GLY A 200 8.92 10.61 11.91
N ALA A 201 9.52 11.69 11.40
CA ALA A 201 8.83 12.98 11.27
C ALA A 201 7.57 12.90 10.39
N LEU A 202 7.68 12.23 9.23
CA LEU A 202 6.53 12.02 8.35
C LEU A 202 5.51 11.03 8.93
N ALA A 203 5.97 9.95 9.57
CA ALA A 203 5.08 9.01 10.24
C ALA A 203 4.30 9.68 11.38
N ALA A 204 4.95 10.53 12.17
CA ALA A 204 4.34 11.32 13.24
C ALA A 204 3.36 12.37 12.69
N LEU A 205 3.71 13.06 11.60
CA LEU A 205 2.78 13.96 10.91
C LEU A 205 1.52 13.21 10.46
N ARG A 206 1.71 11.98 9.96
CA ARG A 206 0.61 11.09 9.56
C ARG A 206 -0.14 10.46 10.73
N MET A 207 0.23 10.70 11.98
CA MET A 207 -0.62 10.37 13.14
C MET A 207 -1.72 11.41 13.39
N PHE A 208 -1.75 12.52 12.64
CA PHE A 208 -2.81 13.52 12.71
C PHE A 208 -3.83 13.32 11.58
N PRO A 209 -5.12 13.65 11.79
CA PRO A 209 -6.12 13.62 10.73
C PRO A 209 -5.76 14.51 9.53
N ASP A 210 -6.10 14.07 8.32
CA ASP A 210 -5.73 14.73 7.06
C ASP A 210 -6.22 16.17 6.97
N PHE A 211 -7.44 16.43 7.43
CA PHE A 211 -7.99 17.78 7.39
C PHE A 211 -7.17 18.77 8.24
N ILE A 212 -6.62 18.32 9.37
CA ILE A 212 -5.75 19.15 10.23
C ILE A 212 -4.41 19.39 9.54
N VAL A 213 -3.82 18.33 8.96
CA VAL A 213 -2.54 18.44 8.23
C VAL A 213 -2.68 19.37 7.03
N ALA A 214 -3.71 19.17 6.19
CA ALA A 214 -3.96 19.95 4.99
C ALA A 214 -4.24 21.42 5.30
N GLU A 215 -5.02 21.72 6.34
CA GLU A 215 -5.28 23.11 6.75
C GLU A 215 -3.99 23.82 7.20
N ASN A 216 -3.15 23.15 8.00
CA ASN A 216 -1.87 23.72 8.43
C ASN A 216 -0.85 23.82 7.28
N ASN A 217 -0.88 22.88 6.34
CA ASN A 217 -0.04 22.93 5.13
C ASN A 217 -0.43 24.09 4.22
N LYS A 218 -1.73 24.36 4.06
CA LYS A 218 -2.21 25.55 3.35
C LYS A 218 -1.72 26.84 4.01
N LYS A 219 -1.87 26.97 5.33
CA LYS A 219 -1.35 28.13 6.09
C LYS A 219 0.14 28.31 5.84
N CYS A 220 0.91 27.22 5.98
CA CYS A 220 2.34 27.19 5.76
C CYS A 220 2.75 27.71 4.37
N ILE A 221 2.06 27.28 3.31
CA ILE A 221 2.32 27.72 1.93
C ILE A 221 1.99 29.21 1.74
N GLU A 222 0.89 29.67 2.33
CA GLU A 222 0.44 31.07 2.25
C GLU A 222 1.32 32.06 3.04
N LYS A 223 2.48 31.62 3.56
CA LYS A 223 3.40 32.37 4.43
C LYS A 223 2.74 32.87 5.73
N SER A 224 1.53 32.41 6.02
CA SER A 224 0.98 32.45 7.37
C SER A 224 1.73 31.36 8.14
N ARG A 225 2.51 31.72 9.17
CA ARG A 225 3.26 30.69 9.93
C ARG A 225 2.27 29.57 10.31
N PRO A 226 2.58 28.29 10.00
CA PRO A 226 1.74 27.21 10.52
C PRO A 226 1.70 27.35 12.04
N ASP A 227 0.62 26.86 12.65
CA ASP A 227 0.46 26.98 14.09
C ASP A 227 1.67 26.33 14.77
N ASP A 228 2.46 27.12 15.51
CA ASP A 228 3.66 26.63 16.18
C ASP A 228 3.32 25.52 17.17
N ALA A 229 2.11 25.58 17.75
CA ALA A 229 1.59 24.52 18.62
C ALA A 229 1.35 23.22 17.85
N PHE A 230 0.88 23.28 16.60
CA PHE A 230 0.72 22.10 15.76
C PHE A 230 2.07 21.49 15.38
N ILE A 231 3.05 22.33 15.00
CA ILE A 231 4.41 21.85 14.73
C ILE A 231 5.02 21.20 15.98
N GLN A 232 4.88 21.81 17.17
CA GLN A 232 5.34 21.21 18.42
C GLN A 232 4.64 19.89 18.73
N ALA A 233 3.33 19.80 18.49
CA ALA A 233 2.57 18.59 18.72
C ALA A 233 3.11 17.44 17.85
N ILE A 234 3.50 17.72 16.60
CA ILE A 234 4.13 16.72 15.72
C ILE A 234 5.51 16.33 16.25
N VAL A 235 6.37 17.28 16.63
CA VAL A 235 7.69 16.97 17.21
C VAL A 235 7.55 16.08 18.44
N PHE A 236 6.60 16.39 19.32
CA PHE A 236 6.32 15.59 20.52
C PHE A 236 5.83 14.16 20.21
N LYS A 237 5.25 13.94 19.02
CA LYS A 237 4.78 12.63 18.56
C LYS A 237 5.83 11.79 17.84
N ILE A 238 7.01 12.33 17.51
CA ILE A 238 8.07 11.57 16.85
C ILE A 238 8.49 10.32 17.65
N PRO A 239 8.66 10.37 18.99
CA PRO A 239 9.00 9.19 19.78
C PRO A 239 7.97 8.05 19.68
N ASP A 240 6.68 8.37 19.46
CA ASP A 240 5.63 7.36 19.30
C ASP A 240 5.85 6.50 18.03
N THR A 241 6.70 6.96 17.09
CA THR A 241 7.00 6.22 15.86
C THR A 241 8.11 5.17 16.03
N ILE A 242 8.90 5.23 17.12
CA ILE A 242 10.05 4.33 17.35
C ILE A 242 9.65 2.85 17.23
N PRO A 243 8.58 2.36 17.89
CA PRO A 243 8.18 0.95 17.80
C PRO A 243 7.85 0.51 16.36
N LEU A 244 7.40 1.42 15.51
CA LEU A 244 7.09 1.11 14.11
C LEU A 244 8.35 0.83 13.30
N TYR A 245 9.41 1.62 13.52
CA TYR A 245 10.69 1.43 12.85
C TYR A 245 11.41 0.17 13.36
N GLU A 246 11.37 -0.09 14.66
CA GLU A 246 11.88 -1.34 15.25
C GLU A 246 11.19 -2.56 14.63
N LYS A 247 9.85 -2.51 14.53
CA LYS A 247 9.05 -3.59 13.93
C LYS A 247 9.26 -3.73 12.42
N ALA A 248 9.60 -2.64 11.74
CA ALA A 248 9.99 -2.65 10.33
C ALA A 248 11.44 -3.15 10.10
N GLY A 249 12.20 -3.44 11.16
CA GLY A 249 13.60 -3.84 11.07
C GLY A 249 14.54 -2.70 10.67
N GLN A 250 14.15 -1.45 10.97
CA GLN A 250 14.92 -0.26 10.61
C GLN A 250 15.57 0.36 11.87
N PRO A 251 16.92 0.40 11.97
CA PRO A 251 17.66 0.92 13.12
C PRO A 251 17.50 2.43 13.26
#